data_AF-A0A5K1DBR1-F1
#
_entry.id   AF-A0A5K1DBR1-F1
#
_cell.length_a   1.000
_cell.length_b   1.000
_cell.length_c   1.000
_cell.angle_alpha   90.00
_cell.angle_beta   90.00
_cell.angle_gamma   90.00
#
_symmetry.space_group_name_H-M   'P 1'
#
loop_
_entity.id
_entity.type
_entity.pdbx_description
1 polymer ?
#
loop_
_entity_poly.entity_id
_entity_poly.type
_entity_poly.pdbx_seq_one_letter_code
_entity_poly.pdbx_strand_id
1 'polypeptide(L)' 'MDRDFSLEFLANYLAELTLLDYGFLKFFPSRIAASAVFLAKWTLDQMSHRSLLSSILSLLS' A
#
# COMPACT_ATOMS: atom_id res chain seq x y z
N MET A 1 4.10 -2.31 17.15
CA MET A 1 5.34 -2.70 16.46
C MET A 1 5.05 -3.31 15.08
N ASP A 2 3.85 -3.85 14.79
CA ASP A 2 3.55 -4.57 13.53
C ASP A 2 3.19 -3.70 12.30
N ARG A 3 2.69 -2.48 12.52
CA ARG A 3 2.25 -1.60 11.42
C ARG A 3 3.41 -1.08 10.58
N ASP A 4 4.57 -0.86 11.19
CA ASP A 4 5.77 -0.40 10.50
C ASP A 4 6.30 -1.47 9.54
N PHE A 5 6.30 -2.74 9.96
CA PHE A 5 6.72 -3.87 9.12
C PHE A 5 5.79 -4.08 7.91
N SER A 6 4.47 -3.98 8.11
CA SER A 6 3.50 -4.11 7.02
C SER A 6 3.62 -2.97 6.01
N LEU A 7 3.92 -1.76 6.50
CA LEU A 7 4.13 -0.58 5.67
C LEU A 7 5.43 -0.68 4.88
N GLU A 8 6.55 -1.04 5.51
CA GLU A 8 7.83 -1.25 4.81
C GLU A 8 7.72 -2.34 3.75
N PHE A 9 7.09 -3.47 4.08
CA PHE A 9 6.91 -4.57 3.14
C PHE A 9 6.08 -4.14 1.93
N LEU A 10 4.92 -3.49 2.16
CA LEU A 10 4.04 -3.05 1.08
C LEU A 10 4.66 -1.92 0.25
N ALA A 11 5.40 -1.00 0.87
CA ALA A 11 6.12 0.04 0.16
C ALA A 11 7.24 -0.55 -0.70
N ASN A 12 8.00 -1.52 -0.20
CA ASN A 12 9.04 -2.20 -0.97
C ASN A 12 8.44 -2.98 -2.15
N TYR A 13 7.35 -3.70 -1.93
CA TYR A 13 6.62 -4.41 -3.00
C TYR A 13 6.13 -3.44 -4.10
N LEU A 14 5.55 -2.30 -3.72
CA LEU A 14 5.12 -1.29 -4.68
C LEU A 14 6.31 -0.68 -5.45
N ALA A 15 7.45 -0.47 -4.80
CA ALA A 15 8.66 0.01 -5.46
C ALA A 15 9.22 -1.01 -6.45
N GLU A 16 9.29 -2.29 -6.08
CA GLU A 16 9.69 -3.38 -6.99
C GLU A 16 8.76 -3.48 -8.20
N LEU A 17 7.44 -3.34 -7.99
CA LEU A 17 6.46 -3.34 -9.07
C LEU A 17 6.71 -2.20 -10.07
N THR A 18 7.03 -1.00 -9.57
CA THR A 18 7.41 0.12 -10.46
C THR A 18 8.75 -0.11 -11.17
N LEU A 19 9.65 -0.93 -10.63
CA LEU A 19 10.90 -1.28 -11.28
C LEU A 19 10.68 -2.23 -12.47
N LEU A 20 9.65 -3.08 -12.39
CA LEU A 20 9.26 -3.99 -13.48
C LEU A 20 8.57 -3.25 -14.63
N ASP A 21 7.94 -2.12 -14.35
CA ASP A 21 7.28 -1.30 -15.36
C ASP A 21 8.23 -0.21 -15.89
N TYR A 22 8.72 -0.41 -17.12
CA TYR A 22 9.63 0.54 -17.80
C TYR A 22 9.07 1.96 -17.92
N GLY A 23 7.75 2.16 -17.79
CA GLY A 23 7.13 3.48 -17.76
C GLY A 23 7.58 4.33 -16.56
N PHE A 24 7.96 3.69 -15.46
CA PHE A 24 8.31 4.36 -14.20
C PHE A 24 9.79 4.72 -14.08
N LEU A 25 10.68 4.14 -14.88
CA LEU A 25 12.12 4.48 -14.92
C LEU A 25 12.40 5.96 -15.26
N LYS A 26 11.39 6.66 -15.80
CA LYS A 26 11.45 8.09 -16.13
C LYS A 26 11.30 9.00 -14.91
N PHE A 27 10.87 8.46 -13.77
CA PHE A 27 10.67 9.20 -12.53
C PHE A 27 11.85 9.00 -11.57
N PHE A 28 12.07 9.99 -10.71
CA PHE A 28 13.12 9.88 -9.70
C PHE A 28 12.81 8.78 -8.68
N PRO A 29 13.82 8.02 -8.23
CA PRO A 29 13.64 6.98 -7.22
C PRO A 29 13.09 7.55 -5.90
N SER A 30 13.39 8.80 -5.56
CA SER A 30 12.81 9.49 -4.39
C SER A 30 11.29 9.70 -4.52
N ARG A 31 10.80 10.02 -5.73
CA ARG A 31 9.36 10.18 -6.00
C ARG A 31 8.64 8.84 -5.95
N ILE A 32 9.25 7.80 -6.51
CA ILE A 32 8.73 6.44 -6.47
C ILE A 32 8.64 5.97 -5.01
N ALA A 33 9.73 6.11 -4.24
CA ALA A 33 9.76 5.73 -2.83
C ALA A 33 8.71 6.48 -1.99
N ALA A 34 8.59 7.80 -2.16
CA ALA A 34 7.59 8.59 -1.47
C ALA A 34 6.15 8.17 -1.84
N SER A 35 5.90 7.87 -3.12
CA SER A 35 4.59 7.43 -3.59
C SER A 35 4.26 6.03 -3.07
N ALA A 36 5.23 5.11 -3.06
CA ALA A 36 5.08 3.77 -2.52
C ALA A 36 4.76 3.79 -1.03
N VAL A 37 5.45 4.62 -0.24
CA VAL A 37 5.15 4.81 1.20
C VAL A 37 3.76 5.41 1.41
N PHE A 38 3.38 6.40 0.60
CA PHE A 38 2.05 7.01 0.67
C PHE A 38 0.94 5.99 0.35
N LEU A 39 1.10 5.23 -0.74
CA LEU A 39 0.15 4.20 -1.16
C LEU A 39 0.09 3.04 -0.17
N ALA A 40 1.21 2.63 0.41
CA ALA A 40 1.25 1.60 1.44
C ALA A 40 0.44 2.03 2.68
N LYS A 41 0.65 3.27 3.16
CA LYS A 41 -0.13 3.85 4.26
C LYS A 41 -1.62 3.88 3.94
N TRP A 42 -1.98 4.42 2.78
CA TRP A 42 -3.37 4.51 2.34
C TRP A 42 -4.02 3.14 2.26
N THR A 43 -3.33 2.16 1.68
CA THR A 43 -3.85 0.81 1.49
C THR A 43 -4.11 0.10 2.82
N LEU A 44 -3.17 0.19 3.76
CA LEU A 44 -3.34 -0.39 5.10
C LEU A 44 -4.47 0.28 5.90
N ASP A 45 -4.64 1.60 5.73
CA ASP A 45 -5.74 2.35 6.33
C ASP A 45 -7.11 1.91 5.75
N GLN A 46 -7.17 1.75 4.43
CA GLN A 46 -8.36 1.25 3.74
C GLN A 46 -8.71 -0.19 4.10
N MET A 47 -7.72 -1.08 4.30
CA MET A 47 -7.98 -2.45 4.76
C MET A 47 -8.56 -2.48 6.18
N SER A 48 -8.08 -1.57 7.05
CA SER A 48 -8.59 -1.43 8.42
C SER A 48 -10.04 -0.93 8.43
N HIS A 49 -10.37 0.03 7.57
CA HIS A 49 -11.74 0.54 7.43
C HIS A 49 -12.67 -0.47 6.72
N ARG A 50 -12.17 -1.19 5.71
CA ARG A 50 -12.93 -2.18 4.93
C ARG A 50 -13.25 -3.44 5.73
N SER A 51 -12.38 -3.90 6.62
CA SER A 51 -12.64 -5.11 7.44
C SER A 51 -13.81 -4.91 8.41
N LEU A 52 -14.01 -3.68 8.90
CA LEU A 52 -15.19 -3.29 9.66
C LEU A 52 -16.44 -3.30 8.76
N LEU A 53 -16.33 -2.74 7.55
CA LEU A 53 -17.43 -2.72 6.59
C LEU A 53 -17.86 -4.12 6.14
N SER A 54 -16.92 -5.05 5.90
CA SER A 54 -17.22 -6.45 5.60
C SER A 54 -17.82 -7.20 6.79
N SER A 55 -17.40 -6.86 8.02
CA SER A 55 -17.98 -7.44 9.24
C SER A 55 -19.43 -6.99 9.46
N ILE A 56 -19.73 -5.71 9.19
CA ILE A 56 -21.10 -5.16 9.29
C ILE A 56 -21.99 -5.73 8.18
N LEU A 57 -21.49 -5.85 6.94
CA LEU A 57 -22.20 -6.48 5.83
C LEU A 57 -22.49 -7.97 6.09
N SER A 58 -21.56 -8.68 6.74
CA SER A 58 -21.74 -10.09 7.13
C SER A 58 -22.73 -10.30 8.28
N LEU A 59 -23.00 -9.27 9.10
CA LEU A 59 -24.02 -9.30 10.17
C LEU A 59 -25.43 -8.99 9.65
N LEU A 60 -25.53 -8.40 8.46
CA LEU A 60 -26.80 -8.05 7.81
C LEU A 60 -27.30 -9.11 6.81
N SER A 61 -26.50 -10.16 6.56
CA SER A 61 -26.80 -11.30 5.67
C SER A 61 -27.06 -12.56 6.46
#